data_AF-I9W0M2-F1
#
_entry.id   AF-I9W0M2-F1
#
_cell.length_a   1.000
_cell.length_b   1.000
_cell.length_c   1.000
_cell.angle_alpha   90.00
_cell.angle_beta   90.00
_cell.angle_gamma   90.00
#
_symmetry.space_group_name_H-M   'P 1'
#
loop_
_entity.id
_entity.type
_entity.pdbx_description
1 polymer ?
#
loop_
_entity_poly.entity_id
_entity_poly.type
_entity_poly.pdbx_seq_one_letter_code
_entity_poly.pdbx_strand_id
1 'polypeptide(L)'
;MTHHITADRLVESAIQAVTEELFRDFDNTLRTLCDEDDDRKTVFRTLRYARIRLHVLCGYISKEEAPESDTQIRFLHIVIGYIDTELEILNRYGDTYPPKPHVCKRRWTGAVVEIVELIYALHEMKRIDDGEIAMNELAGFFGELFGIRLDARSLYDAYTDIKRRKGESRTYFLDKLRERLNLRMQRDDEKERERQR
;
A
#
# COMPACT_ATOMS: atom_id res chain seq x y z
N MET A 1 -11.34 -3.29 18.14
CA MET A 1 -10.35 -4.36 18.41
C MET A 1 -10.48 -5.34 17.27
N THR A 2 -9.66 -5.20 16.23
CA THR A 2 -9.64 -6.14 15.10
C THR A 2 -8.98 -7.42 15.57
N HIS A 3 -9.74 -8.52 15.59
CA HIS A 3 -9.19 -9.83 15.93
C HIS A 3 -8.33 -10.28 14.76
N HIS A 4 -7.00 -10.19 14.89
CA HIS A 4 -6.08 -10.76 13.91
C HIS A 4 -6.40 -12.25 13.76
N ILE A 5 -6.85 -12.66 12.57
CA ILE A 5 -7.06 -14.06 12.24
C ILE A 5 -5.68 -14.69 12.12
N THR A 6 -5.33 -15.59 13.03
CA THR A 6 -4.05 -16.29 13.01
C THR A 6 -4.14 -17.50 12.10
N ALA A 7 -2.99 -17.97 11.61
CA ALA A 7 -2.92 -19.18 10.79
C ALA A 7 -3.52 -20.41 11.50
N ASP A 8 -3.43 -20.46 12.84
CA ASP A 8 -4.05 -21.51 13.64
C ASP A 8 -5.58 -21.51 13.54
N ARG A 9 -6.22 -20.34 13.62
CA ARG A 9 -7.69 -20.25 13.47
C ARG A 9 -8.14 -20.64 12.07
N LEU A 10 -7.35 -20.30 11.05
CA LEU A 10 -7.64 -20.70 9.67
C LEU A 10 -7.52 -22.22 9.48
N VAL A 11 -6.49 -22.83 10.07
CA VAL A 11 -6.29 -24.29 10.04
C VAL A 11 -7.38 -25.01 10.83
N GLU A 12 -7.78 -24.52 12.00
CA GLU A 12 -8.87 -25.09 12.80
C GLU A 12 -10.20 -25.07 12.04
N SER A 13 -10.52 -23.93 11.40
CA SER A 13 -11.72 -23.80 10.57
C SER A 13 -11.69 -24.74 9.36
N ALA A 14 -10.52 -24.90 8.72
CA ALA A 14 -10.33 -25.84 7.60
C ALA A 14 -10.52 -27.30 8.01
N ILE A 15 -10.09 -27.69 9.21
CA ILE A 15 -10.25 -29.06 9.74
C ILE A 15 -11.73 -29.36 10.02
N GLN A 16 -12.50 -28.35 10.41
CA GLN A 16 -13.93 -28.46 10.67
C GLN A 16 -14.78 -28.41 9.39
N ALA A 17 -14.24 -27.99 8.25
CA ALA A 17 -14.96 -27.85 6.99
C ALA A 17 -15.30 -29.19 6.30
N VAL A 18 -16.12 -30.02 6.96
CA VAL A 18 -16.60 -31.33 6.47
C VAL A 18 -18.03 -31.30 5.92
N THR A 19 -18.69 -30.15 5.97
CA THR A 19 -20.03 -29.89 5.40
C THR A 19 -20.04 -28.57 4.62
N GLU A 20 -21.03 -28.34 3.76
CA GLU A 20 -21.17 -27.07 3.01
C GLU A 20 -21.29 -25.84 3.93
N GLU A 21 -21.93 -25.98 5.09
CA GLU A 21 -22.07 -24.91 6.08
C GLU A 21 -20.73 -24.55 6.73
N LEU A 22 -19.98 -25.55 7.18
CA LEU A 22 -18.66 -25.36 7.78
C LEU A 22 -17.61 -24.89 6.75
N PHE A 23 -17.78 -25.29 5.48
CA PHE A 23 -16.99 -24.74 4.39
C PHE A 23 -17.30 -23.25 4.13
N ARG A 24 -18.54 -22.81 4.29
CA ARG A 24 -18.91 -21.39 4.19
C ARG A 24 -18.29 -20.57 5.31
N ASP A 25 -18.19 -21.14 6.52
CA ASP A 25 -17.50 -20.48 7.65
C ASP A 25 -16.00 -20.36 7.41
N PHE A 26 -15.39 -21.39 6.84
CA PHE A 26 -14.00 -21.34 6.37
C PHE A 26 -13.81 -20.28 5.28
N ASP A 27 -14.67 -20.26 4.27
CA ASP A 27 -14.67 -19.30 3.17
C ASP A 27 -14.76 -17.86 3.68
N ASN A 28 -15.67 -17.60 4.61
CA ASN A 28 -15.80 -16.29 5.25
C ASN A 28 -14.53 -15.92 6.03
N THR A 29 -13.97 -16.85 6.80
CA THR A 29 -12.73 -16.62 7.58
C THR A 29 -11.54 -16.31 6.67
N LEU A 30 -11.43 -17.03 5.55
CA LEU A 30 -10.39 -16.83 4.54
C LEU A 30 -10.54 -15.46 3.86
N ARG A 31 -11.76 -15.09 3.46
CA ARG A 31 -12.04 -13.77 2.88
C ARG A 31 -11.72 -12.64 3.86
N THR A 32 -12.15 -12.75 5.11
CA THR A 32 -11.84 -11.75 6.15
C THR A 32 -10.33 -11.58 6.31
N LEU A 33 -9.55 -12.68 6.31
CA LEU A 33 -8.09 -12.59 6.37
C LEU A 33 -7.50 -11.88 5.13
N CYS A 34 -7.99 -12.18 3.93
CA CYS A 34 -7.51 -11.57 2.70
C CYS A 34 -7.94 -10.10 2.54
N ASP A 35 -9.10 -9.72 3.05
CA ASP A 35 -9.71 -8.40 2.86
C ASP A 35 -9.34 -7.38 3.97
N GLU A 36 -9.21 -7.84 5.22
CA GLU A 36 -8.93 -6.97 6.39
C GLU A 36 -7.44 -6.69 6.63
N ASP A 37 -6.54 -7.57 6.19
CA ASP A 37 -5.09 -7.41 6.43
C ASP A 37 -4.41 -6.71 5.24
N ASP A 38 -3.93 -5.48 5.48
CA ASP A 38 -3.25 -4.68 4.47
C ASP A 38 -1.81 -5.15 4.18
N ASP A 39 -1.22 -6.01 5.03
CA ASP A 39 0.12 -6.55 4.79
C ASP A 39 0.05 -7.86 4.00
N ARG A 40 0.12 -7.72 2.66
CA ARG A 40 0.18 -8.87 1.74
C ARG A 40 1.29 -9.86 2.04
N LYS A 41 2.42 -9.43 2.60
CA LYS A 41 3.49 -10.37 2.99
C LYS A 41 3.04 -11.23 4.16
N THR A 42 2.29 -10.66 5.09
CA THR A 42 1.70 -11.37 6.22
C THR A 42 0.57 -12.30 5.77
N VAL A 43 -0.33 -11.86 4.90
CA VAL A 43 -1.37 -12.71 4.29
C VAL A 43 -0.74 -13.88 3.53
N PHE A 44 0.24 -13.60 2.65
CA PHE A 44 0.95 -14.64 1.90
C PHE A 44 1.63 -15.66 2.80
N ARG A 45 2.36 -15.20 3.83
CA ARG A 45 3.00 -16.10 4.82
C ARG A 45 1.98 -16.95 5.55
N THR A 46 0.85 -16.36 5.93
CA THR A 46 -0.24 -17.03 6.67
C THR A 46 -0.90 -18.11 5.82
N LEU A 47 -1.26 -17.80 4.58
CA LEU A 47 -1.83 -18.75 3.63
C LEU A 47 -0.85 -19.89 3.30
N ARG A 48 0.43 -19.57 3.05
CA ARG A 48 1.45 -20.59 2.81
C ARG A 48 1.63 -21.51 4.00
N TYR A 49 1.64 -20.97 5.21
CA TYR A 49 1.79 -21.76 6.43
C TYR A 49 0.58 -22.68 6.66
N ALA A 50 -0.64 -22.15 6.52
CA ALA A 50 -1.87 -22.94 6.64
C ALA A 50 -1.90 -24.09 5.61
N ARG A 51 -1.58 -23.79 4.35
CA ARG A 51 -1.48 -24.80 3.27
C ARG A 51 -0.51 -25.92 3.62
N ILE A 52 0.70 -25.61 4.10
CA ILE A 52 1.71 -26.61 4.47
C ILE A 52 1.18 -27.52 5.58
N ARG A 53 0.54 -26.94 6.60
CA ARG A 53 -0.02 -27.72 7.71
C ARG A 53 -1.15 -28.64 7.28
N LEU A 54 -2.08 -28.16 6.46
CA LEU A 54 -3.18 -28.97 5.95
C LEU A 54 -2.67 -30.12 5.07
N HIS A 55 -1.65 -29.87 4.24
CA HIS A 55 -1.04 -30.92 3.43
C HIS A 55 -0.38 -32.02 4.27
N VAL A 56 0.32 -31.64 5.34
CA VAL A 56 0.89 -32.60 6.30
C VAL A 56 -0.21 -33.39 7.02
N LEU A 57 -1.32 -32.72 7.39
CA LEU A 57 -2.46 -33.35 8.04
C LEU A 57 -3.10 -34.42 7.15
N CYS A 58 -3.28 -34.16 5.84
CA CYS A 58 -3.74 -35.19 4.89
C CYS A 58 -2.85 -36.44 4.95
N GLY A 59 -1.53 -36.27 4.99
CA GLY A 59 -0.58 -37.39 5.05
C GLY A 59 -0.64 -38.22 6.35
N TYR A 60 -1.12 -37.64 7.46
CA TYR A 60 -1.39 -38.39 8.69
C TYR A 60 -2.71 -39.14 8.60
N ILE A 61 -3.79 -38.48 8.16
CA ILE A 61 -5.13 -39.05 8.05
C ILE A 61 -5.17 -40.18 7.00
N SER A 62 -4.38 -40.09 5.93
CA SER A 62 -4.27 -41.16 4.92
C SER A 62 -3.70 -42.48 5.46
N LYS A 63 -3.12 -42.47 6.67
CA LYS A 63 -2.63 -43.69 7.34
C LYS A 63 -3.67 -44.32 8.27
N GLU A 64 -4.76 -43.62 8.56
CA GLU A 64 -5.90 -44.15 9.30
C GLU A 64 -6.87 -44.82 8.32
N GLU A 65 -6.94 -46.16 8.34
CA GLU A 65 -7.80 -47.00 7.50
C GLU A 65 -9.29 -46.94 7.94
N ALA A 66 -9.84 -45.73 8.12
CA ALA A 66 -11.24 -45.49 8.47
C ALA A 66 -12.02 -44.90 7.28
N PRO A 67 -13.27 -45.29 7.02
CA PRO A 67 -14.05 -44.74 5.90
C PRO A 67 -14.36 -43.23 6.05
N GLU A 68 -14.38 -42.72 7.28
CA GLU A 68 -14.53 -41.28 7.57
C GLU A 68 -13.29 -40.47 7.14
N SER A 69 -12.11 -41.11 7.10
CA SER A 69 -10.84 -40.48 6.73
C SER A 69 -10.81 -40.07 5.25
N ASP A 70 -11.40 -40.85 4.35
CA ASP A 70 -11.43 -40.56 2.91
C ASP A 70 -12.29 -39.31 2.59
N THR A 71 -13.40 -39.15 3.30
CA THR A 71 -14.26 -37.97 3.16
C THR A 71 -13.54 -36.72 3.67
N GLN A 72 -12.92 -36.80 4.84
CA GLN A 72 -12.18 -35.69 5.43
C GLN A 72 -10.97 -35.26 4.57
N ILE A 73 -10.22 -36.21 4.00
CA ILE A 73 -9.10 -35.94 3.09
C ILE A 73 -9.58 -35.21 1.84
N ARG A 74 -10.73 -35.62 1.27
CA ARG A 74 -11.30 -34.96 0.08
C ARG A 74 -11.64 -33.50 0.34
N PHE A 75 -12.24 -33.19 1.50
CA PHE A 75 -12.53 -31.81 1.90
C PHE A 75 -11.26 -31.00 2.14
N LEU A 76 -10.26 -31.57 2.80
CA LEU A 76 -8.96 -30.91 3.00
C LEU A 76 -8.28 -30.59 1.66
N HIS A 77 -8.38 -31.47 0.66
CA HIS A 77 -7.88 -31.16 -0.70
C HIS A 77 -8.63 -30.01 -1.37
N ILE A 78 -9.95 -29.90 -1.18
CA ILE A 78 -10.74 -28.75 -1.69
C ILE A 78 -10.26 -27.46 -1.02
N VAL A 79 -10.07 -27.46 0.30
CA VAL A 79 -9.56 -26.29 1.04
C VAL A 79 -8.15 -25.91 0.59
N ILE A 80 -7.25 -26.89 0.43
CA ILE A 80 -5.89 -26.65 -0.07
C ILE A 80 -5.93 -26.04 -1.47
N GLY A 81 -6.78 -26.57 -2.37
CA GLY A 81 -6.96 -26.01 -3.71
C GLY A 81 -7.49 -24.58 -3.69
N TYR A 82 -8.36 -24.26 -2.74
CA TYR A 82 -8.85 -22.88 -2.59
C TYR A 82 -7.74 -21.94 -2.10
N ILE A 83 -6.95 -22.35 -1.09
CA ILE A 83 -5.79 -21.59 -0.64
C ILE A 83 -4.76 -21.42 -1.77
N ASP A 84 -4.53 -22.44 -2.59
CA ASP A 84 -3.67 -22.35 -3.78
C ASP A 84 -4.18 -21.33 -4.80
N THR A 85 -5.50 -21.26 -5.01
CA THR A 85 -6.12 -20.26 -5.89
C THR A 85 -5.90 -18.84 -5.35
N GLU A 86 -6.12 -18.61 -4.04
CA GLU A 86 -5.90 -17.30 -3.42
C GLU A 86 -4.41 -16.90 -3.46
N LEU A 87 -3.49 -17.84 -3.24
CA LEU A 87 -2.05 -17.60 -3.39
C LEU A 87 -1.67 -17.23 -4.84
N GLU A 88 -2.28 -17.88 -5.83
CA GLU A 88 -2.07 -17.58 -7.24
C GLU A 88 -2.65 -16.21 -7.61
N ILE A 89 -3.81 -15.85 -7.08
CA ILE A 89 -4.41 -14.52 -7.23
C ILE A 89 -3.51 -13.46 -6.61
N LEU A 90 -3.02 -13.66 -5.39
CA LEU A 90 -2.08 -12.75 -4.72
C LEU A 90 -0.79 -12.57 -5.53
N ASN A 91 -0.31 -13.63 -6.19
CA ASN A 91 0.93 -13.60 -6.97
C ASN A 91 0.74 -12.97 -8.37
N ARG A 92 -0.39 -13.22 -9.04
CA ARG A 92 -0.70 -12.68 -10.39
C ARG A 92 -1.27 -11.26 -10.34
N TYR A 93 -2.09 -10.97 -9.35
CA TYR A 93 -2.78 -9.69 -9.19
C TYR A 93 -2.16 -8.79 -8.11
N GLY A 94 -1.09 -9.24 -7.45
CA GLY A 94 -0.29 -8.41 -6.54
C GLY A 94 0.18 -7.10 -7.18
N ASP A 95 0.46 -7.10 -8.48
CA ASP A 95 0.89 -5.90 -9.22
C ASP A 95 -0.25 -5.13 -9.92
N THR A 96 -1.48 -5.65 -9.96
CA THR A 96 -2.60 -5.04 -10.73
C THR A 96 -3.72 -4.41 -9.90
N TYR A 97 -3.65 -4.49 -8.58
CA TYR A 97 -4.38 -3.51 -7.77
C TYR A 97 -3.65 -2.17 -7.91
N PRO A 98 -4.33 -1.06 -8.27
CA PRO A 98 -3.74 0.24 -8.01
C PRO A 98 -3.33 0.23 -6.53
N PRO A 99 -2.13 0.69 -6.17
CA PRO A 99 -1.74 0.74 -4.76
C PRO A 99 -2.92 1.33 -3.99
N LYS A 100 -3.54 0.54 -3.09
CA LYS A 100 -4.54 1.07 -2.15
C LYS A 100 -3.92 2.35 -1.62
N PRO A 101 -4.65 3.49 -1.61
CA PRO A 101 -4.05 4.79 -1.32
C PRO A 101 -3.25 4.61 -0.05
N HIS A 102 -1.92 4.67 -0.17
CA HIS A 102 -1.02 4.60 0.97
C HIS A 102 -1.65 5.51 2.01
N VAL A 103 -1.97 4.99 3.20
CA VAL A 103 -2.56 5.78 4.29
C VAL A 103 -1.77 7.08 4.34
N CYS A 104 -2.36 8.16 3.82
CA CYS A 104 -1.56 9.31 3.41
C CYS A 104 -1.00 9.89 4.69
N LYS A 105 0.32 9.76 4.88
CA LYS A 105 0.96 10.13 6.14
C LYS A 105 0.75 11.61 6.44
N ARG A 106 0.51 12.42 5.39
CA ARG A 106 0.20 13.85 5.47
C ARG A 106 -0.75 14.24 4.33
N ARG A 107 -1.59 15.24 4.58
CA ARG A 107 -2.50 15.83 3.59
C ARG A 107 -1.91 17.15 3.08
N TRP A 108 -1.81 17.31 1.76
CA TRP A 108 -1.51 18.63 1.19
C TRP A 108 -2.69 19.57 1.37
N THR A 109 -2.39 20.78 1.85
CA THR A 109 -3.39 21.83 2.10
C THR A 109 -3.25 23.03 1.17
N GLY A 110 -2.24 23.03 0.30
CA GLY A 110 -2.02 24.07 -0.70
C GLY A 110 -2.83 23.82 -1.98
N ALA A 111 -2.71 24.74 -2.93
CA ALA A 111 -3.31 24.55 -4.25
C ALA A 111 -2.54 23.49 -5.06
N VAL A 112 -3.22 22.86 -6.02
CA VAL A 112 -2.56 21.90 -6.94
C VAL A 112 -1.45 22.59 -7.74
N VAL A 113 -1.65 23.83 -8.16
CA VAL A 113 -0.62 24.57 -8.89
C VAL A 113 0.67 24.79 -8.07
N GLU A 114 0.57 24.87 -6.74
CA GLU A 114 1.74 25.02 -5.87
C GLU A 114 2.56 23.73 -5.80
N ILE A 115 1.91 22.55 -5.69
CA ILE A 115 2.63 21.27 -5.71
C ILE A 115 3.21 20.98 -7.09
N VAL A 116 2.50 21.33 -8.17
CA VAL A 116 3.01 21.16 -9.53
C VAL A 116 4.24 22.04 -9.75
N GLU A 117 4.22 23.29 -9.28
CA GLU A 117 5.39 24.19 -9.36
C GLU A 117 6.62 23.59 -8.66
N LEU A 118 6.43 22.98 -7.48
CA LEU A 118 7.49 22.29 -6.75
C LEU A 118 8.01 21.05 -7.50
N ILE A 119 7.11 20.21 -8.02
CA ILE A 119 7.46 19.00 -8.77
C ILE A 119 8.32 19.35 -9.99
N TYR A 120 7.91 20.35 -10.77
CA TYR A 120 8.68 20.79 -11.93
C TYR A 120 10.06 21.31 -11.54
N ALA A 121 10.16 22.10 -10.47
CA ALA A 121 11.45 22.59 -10.00
C ALA A 121 12.38 21.46 -9.53
N LEU A 122 11.87 20.47 -8.79
CA LEU A 122 12.65 19.32 -8.35
C LEU A 122 13.09 18.45 -9.54
N HIS A 123 12.21 18.25 -10.52
CA HIS A 123 12.56 17.54 -11.75
C HIS A 123 13.68 18.25 -12.51
N GLU A 124 13.63 19.58 -12.66
CA GLU A 124 14.69 20.33 -13.34
C GLU A 124 16.00 20.40 -12.55
N MET A 125 15.94 20.32 -11.22
CA MET A 125 17.15 20.27 -10.39
C MET A 125 17.93 18.97 -10.55
N LYS A 126 17.28 17.89 -11.01
CA LYS A 126 17.92 16.59 -11.31
C LYS A 126 18.74 16.05 -10.13
N ARG A 127 18.23 16.24 -8.91
CA ARG A 127 18.86 15.76 -7.65
C ARG A 127 18.17 14.55 -7.01
N ILE A 128 17.20 13.98 -7.71
CA ILE A 128 16.44 12.81 -7.27
C ILE A 128 16.78 11.68 -8.25
N ASP A 129 17.10 10.49 -7.72
CA ASP A 129 17.45 9.28 -8.47
C ASP A 129 18.46 9.55 -9.58
N ASP A 130 19.56 10.23 -9.20
CA ASP A 130 20.66 10.60 -10.10
C ASP A 130 20.24 11.43 -11.33
N GLY A 131 19.05 12.05 -11.29
CA GLY A 131 18.49 12.86 -12.37
C GLY A 131 17.66 12.07 -13.39
N GLU A 132 17.55 10.76 -13.22
CA GLU A 132 16.90 9.85 -14.18
C GLU A 132 15.41 9.67 -13.94
N ILE A 133 14.87 10.19 -12.82
CA ILE A 133 13.44 10.08 -12.52
C ILE A 133 12.58 10.78 -13.58
N ALA A 134 11.57 10.06 -14.06
CA ALA A 134 10.60 10.58 -15.01
C ALA A 134 9.59 11.51 -14.32
N MET A 135 9.08 12.53 -15.04
CA MET A 135 8.15 13.51 -14.48
C MET A 135 6.86 12.87 -13.91
N ASN A 136 6.32 11.88 -14.60
CA ASN A 136 5.11 11.15 -14.18
C ASN A 136 5.37 10.30 -12.92
N GLU A 137 6.55 9.70 -12.80
CA GLU A 137 6.97 8.95 -11.62
C GLU A 137 7.13 9.87 -10.42
N LEU A 138 7.81 11.00 -10.59
CA LEU A 138 7.95 12.01 -9.55
C LEU A 138 6.58 12.56 -9.10
N ALA A 139 5.68 12.83 -10.04
CA ALA A 139 4.33 13.27 -9.70
C ALA A 139 3.50 12.20 -8.98
N GLY A 140 3.66 10.93 -9.37
CA GLY A 140 3.05 9.79 -8.66
C GLY A 140 3.52 9.73 -7.21
N PHE A 141 4.83 9.82 -6.98
CA PHE A 141 5.43 9.86 -5.64
C PHE A 141 4.84 10.99 -4.78
N PHE A 142 4.77 12.21 -5.31
CA PHE A 142 4.17 13.35 -4.60
C PHE A 142 2.66 13.19 -4.37
N GLY A 143 1.95 12.59 -5.32
CA GLY A 143 0.54 12.28 -5.20
C GLY A 143 0.25 11.30 -4.07
N GLU A 144 1.04 10.24 -3.96
CA GLU A 144 0.95 9.26 -2.88
C GLU A 144 1.35 9.86 -1.52
N LEU A 145 2.44 10.62 -1.48
CA LEU A 145 2.96 11.23 -0.26
C LEU A 145 1.93 12.15 0.42
N PHE A 146 1.17 12.88 -0.39
CA PHE A 146 0.26 13.91 0.07
C PHE A 146 -1.23 13.58 -0.07
N GLY A 147 -1.57 12.42 -0.63
CA GLY A 147 -2.95 12.03 -0.91
C GLY A 147 -3.63 12.90 -1.96
N ILE A 148 -2.88 13.35 -2.97
CA ILE A 148 -3.39 14.15 -4.08
C ILE A 148 -3.43 13.28 -5.34
N ARG A 149 -4.53 13.34 -6.08
CA ARG A 149 -4.58 12.76 -7.42
C ARG A 149 -3.93 13.73 -8.41
N LEU A 150 -2.71 13.43 -8.83
CA LEU A 150 -2.00 14.15 -9.87
C LEU A 150 -1.98 13.28 -11.13
N ASP A 151 -2.84 13.62 -12.09
CA ASP A 151 -2.82 13.00 -13.42
C ASP A 151 -1.99 13.83 -14.41
N ALA A 152 -1.61 13.23 -15.54
CA ALA A 152 -0.80 13.91 -16.56
C ALA A 152 -1.44 15.21 -17.06
N ARG A 153 -2.78 15.26 -17.10
CA ARG A 153 -3.53 16.44 -17.53
C ARG A 153 -3.42 17.58 -16.52
N SER A 154 -3.68 17.32 -15.24
CA SER A 154 -3.57 18.35 -14.19
C SER A 154 -2.15 18.89 -14.04
N LEU A 155 -1.13 18.04 -14.20
CA LEU A 155 0.28 18.47 -14.25
C LEU A 155 0.53 19.44 -15.41
N TYR A 156 0.11 19.07 -16.62
CA TYR A 156 0.33 19.89 -17.82
C TYR A 156 -0.45 21.20 -17.79
N ASP A 157 -1.73 21.16 -17.39
CA ASP A 157 -2.60 22.33 -17.32
C ASP A 157 -2.06 23.32 -16.27
N ALA A 158 -1.72 22.85 -15.08
CA ALA A 158 -1.14 23.69 -14.03
C ALA A 158 0.22 24.27 -14.44
N TYR A 159 1.07 23.50 -15.11
CA TYR A 159 2.34 24.03 -15.64
C TYR A 159 2.14 25.08 -16.73
N THR A 160 1.15 24.89 -17.59
CA THR A 160 0.77 25.88 -18.61
C THR A 160 0.28 27.17 -17.96
N ASP A 161 -0.50 27.08 -16.89
CA ASP A 161 -0.93 28.24 -16.11
C ASP A 161 0.25 28.96 -15.46
N ILE A 162 1.21 28.24 -14.89
CA ILE A 162 2.46 28.81 -14.36
C ILE A 162 3.19 29.60 -15.45
N LYS A 163 3.32 29.04 -16.67
CA LYS A 163 3.98 29.71 -17.80
C LYS A 163 3.26 30.97 -18.28
N ARG A 164 1.94 31.05 -18.10
CA ARG A 164 1.11 32.18 -18.54
C ARG A 164 1.03 33.33 -17.53
N ARG A 165 1.51 33.12 -16.30
CA ARG A 165 1.55 34.17 -15.26
C ARG A 165 2.30 35.40 -15.77
N LYS A 166 1.70 36.56 -15.53
CA LYS A 166 2.27 37.88 -15.80
C LYS A 166 2.70 38.46 -14.46
N GLY A 167 3.98 38.76 -14.31
CA GLY A 167 4.59 39.23 -13.07
C GLY A 167 6.11 39.19 -13.20
N GLU A 168 6.83 39.74 -12.22
CA GLU A 168 8.30 39.72 -12.17
C GLU A 168 8.86 38.29 -12.03
N SER A 169 8.08 37.41 -11.42
CA SER A 169 8.36 35.97 -11.33
C SER A 169 7.18 35.18 -11.89
N ARG A 170 7.45 33.95 -12.35
CA ARG A 170 6.41 32.97 -12.69
C ARG A 170 6.24 31.94 -11.58
N THR A 171 7.24 31.80 -10.71
CA THR A 171 7.36 30.77 -9.67
C THR A 171 6.98 31.32 -8.30
N TYR A 172 5.71 31.73 -8.16
CA TYR A 172 5.19 32.37 -6.96
C TYR A 172 5.32 31.51 -5.70
N PHE A 173 5.11 30.20 -5.81
CA PHE A 173 5.19 29.31 -4.65
C PHE A 173 6.64 29.13 -4.19
N LEU A 174 7.57 28.94 -5.13
CA LEU A 174 8.99 28.80 -4.81
C LEU A 174 9.58 30.09 -4.22
N ASP A 175 9.19 31.26 -4.74
CA ASP A 175 9.60 32.54 -4.17
C ASP A 175 9.13 32.68 -2.74
N LYS A 176 7.87 32.34 -2.47
CA LYS A 176 7.29 32.36 -1.13
C LYS A 176 7.97 31.35 -0.21
N LEU A 177 8.32 30.16 -0.69
CA LEU A 177 9.06 29.16 0.09
C LEU A 177 10.44 29.71 0.50
N ARG A 178 11.19 30.27 -0.45
CA ARG A 178 12.49 30.90 -0.20
C ARG A 178 12.38 32.03 0.81
N GLU A 179 11.44 32.96 0.60
CA GLU A 179 11.21 34.10 1.47
C GLU A 179 10.91 33.65 2.92
N ARG A 180 9.98 32.71 3.09
CA ARG A 180 9.60 32.19 4.41
C ARG A 180 10.72 31.48 5.12
N LEU A 181 11.55 30.73 4.40
CA LEU A 181 12.71 30.04 4.98
C LEU A 181 13.78 31.04 5.42
N ASN A 182 14.11 32.04 4.58
CA ASN A 182 15.06 33.09 4.93
C ASN A 182 14.61 33.92 6.13
N LEU A 183 13.32 34.28 6.20
CA LEU A 183 12.74 34.99 7.35
C LEU A 183 12.87 34.18 8.64
N ARG A 184 12.73 32.84 8.58
CA ARG A 184 12.96 31.99 9.74
C ARG A 184 14.42 32.06 10.19
N MET A 185 15.36 31.92 9.26
CA MET A 185 16.80 32.00 9.56
C MET A 185 17.17 33.34 10.21
N GLN A 186 16.68 34.46 9.67
CA GLN A 186 16.93 35.79 10.24
C GLN A 186 16.44 35.92 11.69
N ARG A 187 15.26 35.36 12.01
CA ARG A 187 14.72 35.34 13.38
C ARG A 187 15.55 34.46 14.31
N ASP A 188 16.09 33.36 13.80
CA ASP A 188 16.93 32.46 14.58
C ASP A 188 18.29 33.15 14.87
N ASP A 189 18.89 33.83 13.88
CA ASP A 189 20.13 34.63 14.03
C ASP A 189 19.97 35.82 14.99
N GLU A 190 18.79 36.46 15.01
CA GLU A 190 18.47 37.53 15.95
C GLU A 190 18.38 37.00 17.39
N LYS A 191 17.66 35.90 17.61
CA LYS A 191 17.58 35.24 18.92
C LYS A 191 18.94 34.77 19.43
N GLU A 192 19.80 34.29 18.54
CA GLU A 192 21.16 33.90 18.92
C GLU A 192 21.98 35.10 19.37
N ARG A 193 21.91 36.24 18.66
CA ARG A 193 22.57 37.49 19.06
C ARG A 193 22.05 38.03 20.39
N GLU A 194 20.75 37.91 20.67
CA GLU A 194 20.17 38.29 21.96
C GLU A 194 20.68 37.42 23.12
N ARG A 195 20.92 36.13 22.88
CA ARG A 195 21.47 35.21 23.91
C ARG A 195 22.95 35.43 24.20
N GLN A 196 23.68 35.98 23.24
CA GLN A 196 25.12 36.27 23.35
C GLN A 196 25.41 37.66 23.91
N ARG A 197 24.38 38.49 24.15
CA ARG A 197 24.47 39.80 24.81
C ARG A 197 24.18 39.68 26.30
#